data_AF-A0A517QS69-F1
#
_entry.id   AF-A0A517QS69-F1
#
_cell.length_a   1.000
_cell.length_b   1.000
_cell.length_c   1.000
_cell.angle_alpha   90.00
_cell.angle_beta   90.00
_cell.angle_gamma   90.00
#
_symmetry.space_group_name_H-M   'P 1'
#
loop_
_entity.id
_entity.type
_entity.pdbx_description
1 polymer ?
#
loop_
_entity_poly.entity_id
_entity_poly.type
_entity_poly.pdbx_seq_one_letter_code
_entity_poly.pdbx_strand_id
1 'polypeptide(L)'
;MTPKDHLPYDLHIVLETGEKLWKIARLFAKNGWATRECSWTEFEIQSTDADLLLAPASPPLLSGGVSDDPEAVDRILTLLDSAAIPYAYEVYDEADVLIRSGP
;
A
#
# COMPACT_ATOMS: atom_id res chain seq x y z
N MET A 1 -15.03 -3.88 24.55
CA MET A 1 -14.32 -4.67 23.53
C MET A 1 -15.08 -4.47 22.24
N THR A 2 -14.74 -3.42 21.51
CA THR A 2 -15.37 -3.13 20.21
C THR A 2 -14.86 -4.20 19.25
N PRO A 3 -15.72 -4.85 18.45
CA PRO A 3 -15.22 -5.67 17.36
C PRO A 3 -14.37 -4.73 16.51
N LYS A 4 -13.08 -5.02 16.33
CA LYS A 4 -12.34 -4.42 15.22
C LYS A 4 -13.10 -4.89 14.01
N ASP A 5 -13.81 -3.94 13.41
CA ASP A 5 -14.52 -4.11 12.17
C ASP A 5 -13.60 -4.88 11.22
N HIS A 6 -14.07 -6.03 10.76
CA HIS A 6 -13.50 -6.69 9.61
C HIS A 6 -13.44 -5.63 8.51
N LEU A 7 -12.25 -5.04 8.33
CA LEU A 7 -11.97 -4.25 7.14
C LEU A 7 -12.24 -5.23 5.99
N PRO A 8 -13.12 -4.89 5.04
CA PRO A 8 -13.60 -5.83 4.03
C PRO A 8 -12.53 -6.19 2.99
N TYR A 9 -11.26 -5.88 3.27
CA TYR A 9 -10.10 -6.05 2.40
C TYR A 9 -8.96 -6.65 3.22
N ASP A 10 -8.41 -7.74 2.70
CA ASP A 10 -7.43 -8.57 3.38
C ASP A 10 -6.01 -7.94 3.39
N LEU A 11 -5.73 -6.95 2.54
CA LEU A 11 -4.43 -6.29 2.47
C LEU A 11 -4.51 -4.81 2.90
N HIS A 12 -3.86 -4.45 4.02
CA HIS A 12 -3.65 -3.06 4.41
C HIS A 12 -2.16 -2.73 4.40
N ILE A 13 -1.74 -1.94 3.41
CA ILE A 13 -0.36 -1.50 3.24
C ILE A 13 -0.25 0.02 3.34
N VAL A 14 0.86 0.49 3.88
CA VAL A 14 1.25 1.90 3.86
C VAL A 14 2.46 2.04 2.93
N LEU A 15 2.40 2.96 1.97
CA LEU A 15 3.57 3.46 1.27
C LEU A 15 3.90 4.85 1.79
N GLU A 16 4.99 4.91 2.54
CA GLU A 16 5.63 6.13 2.94
C GLU A 16 6.62 6.56 1.85
N THR A 17 6.59 7.81 1.39
CA THR A 17 7.49 8.25 0.31
C THR A 17 7.82 9.74 0.30
N GLY A 18 8.99 10.11 -0.24
CA GLY A 18 9.39 11.48 -0.51
C GLY A 18 8.93 11.99 -1.88
N GLU A 19 8.33 11.10 -2.68
CA GLU A 19 7.75 11.45 -3.98
C GLU A 19 6.45 12.26 -3.82
N LYS A 20 6.07 12.93 -4.91
CA LYS A 20 4.80 13.66 -4.94
C LYS A 20 3.64 12.66 -4.91
N LEU A 21 2.94 12.54 -3.78
CA LEU A 21 1.87 11.54 -3.58
C LEU A 21 0.82 11.51 -4.69
N TRP A 22 0.43 12.67 -5.23
CA TRP A 22 -0.53 12.74 -6.34
C TRP A 22 -0.04 12.02 -7.61
N LYS A 23 1.27 11.91 -7.85
CA LYS A 23 1.81 11.15 -8.99
C LYS A 23 1.55 9.66 -8.80
N ILE A 24 1.77 9.16 -7.59
CA ILE A 24 1.55 7.76 -7.23
C ILE A 24 0.05 7.47 -7.26
N ALA A 25 -0.79 8.29 -6.63
CA ALA A 25 -2.24 8.16 -6.72
C ALA A 25 -2.73 8.12 -8.19
N ARG A 26 -2.20 9.01 -9.05
CA ARG A 26 -2.55 8.99 -10.48
C ARG A 26 -2.09 7.73 -11.22
N LEU A 27 -0.96 7.13 -10.82
CA LEU A 27 -0.49 5.86 -11.38
C LEU A 27 -1.48 4.73 -11.06
N PHE A 28 -1.89 4.60 -9.80
CA PHE A 28 -2.88 3.60 -9.39
C PHE A 28 -4.25 3.85 -10.06
N ALA A 29 -4.71 5.09 -10.10
CA ALA A 29 -5.97 5.46 -10.77
C ALA A 29 -5.99 5.07 -12.26
N LYS A 30 -4.87 5.24 -12.97
CA LYS A 30 -4.73 4.80 -14.37
C LYS A 30 -4.80 3.29 -14.56
N ASN A 31 -4.53 2.51 -13.50
CA ASN A 31 -4.57 1.06 -13.50
C ASN A 31 -5.85 0.51 -12.85
N GLY A 32 -6.90 1.33 -12.75
CA GLY A 32 -8.23 0.89 -12.34
C GLY A 32 -8.49 0.92 -10.84
N TRP A 33 -7.56 1.44 -10.03
CA TRP A 33 -7.76 1.58 -8.59
C TRP A 33 -8.55 2.85 -8.27
N ALA A 34 -9.39 2.80 -7.25
CA ALA A 34 -10.04 3.99 -6.70
C ALA A 34 -9.02 4.76 -5.85
N THR A 35 -8.99 6.08 -5.98
CA THR A 35 -8.08 6.92 -5.18
C THR A 35 -8.83 8.10 -4.60
N ARG A 36 -8.61 8.40 -3.32
CA ARG A 36 -9.18 9.57 -2.66
C ARG A 36 -8.15 10.25 -1.77
N GLU A 37 -8.20 11.58 -1.72
CA GLU A 37 -7.52 12.34 -0.67
C GLU A 37 -8.25 12.07 0.66
N CYS A 38 -7.54 11.54 1.65
CA CYS A 38 -8.11 11.26 2.98
C CYS A 38 -7.66 12.28 4.03
N SER A 39 -6.54 12.97 3.79
CA SER A 39 -6.08 14.11 4.59
C SER A 39 -5.34 15.13 3.72
N TRP A 40 -4.84 16.21 4.34
CA TRP A 40 -4.02 17.22 3.63
C TRP A 40 -2.73 16.65 3.05
N THR A 41 -2.29 15.51 3.57
CA THR A 41 -0.98 14.92 3.27
C THR A 41 -1.06 13.48 2.85
N GLU A 42 -2.24 12.86 2.74
CA GLU A 42 -2.37 11.42 2.51
C GLU A 42 -3.43 11.10 1.45
N PHE A 43 -3.22 9.98 0.78
CA PHE A 43 -4.20 9.39 -0.14
C PHE A 43 -4.54 7.97 0.31
N GLU A 44 -5.81 7.62 0.22
CA GLU A 44 -6.22 6.22 0.20
C GLU A 44 -6.39 5.75 -1.23
N ILE A 45 -5.90 4.55 -1.48
CA ILE A 45 -5.92 3.87 -2.77
C ILE A 45 -6.53 2.49 -2.55
N GLN A 46 -7.61 2.18 -3.25
CA GLN A 46 -8.40 0.99 -2.98
C GLN A 46 -8.64 0.20 -4.27
N SER A 47 -8.62 -1.11 -4.14
CA SER A 47 -9.07 -2.07 -5.16
C SER A 47 -10.05 -3.05 -4.54
N THR A 48 -10.44 -4.08 -5.30
CA THR A 48 -11.32 -5.13 -4.78
C THR A 48 -10.64 -5.98 -3.70
N ASP A 49 -9.30 -6.04 -3.71
CA ASP A 49 -8.53 -7.00 -2.89
C ASP A 49 -7.52 -6.33 -1.96
N ALA A 50 -7.37 -5.00 -2.02
CA ALA A 50 -6.33 -4.29 -1.28
C ALA A 50 -6.65 -2.81 -1.02
N ASP A 51 -6.28 -2.35 0.17
CA ASP A 51 -6.20 -0.97 0.59
C ASP A 51 -4.74 -0.54 0.78
N LEU A 52 -4.39 0.60 0.19
CA LEU A 52 -3.08 1.23 0.27
C LEU A 52 -3.24 2.66 0.79
N LEU A 53 -2.59 2.97 1.90
CA LEU A 53 -2.43 4.32 2.40
C LEU A 53 -1.11 4.91 1.86
N LEU A 54 -1.18 6.05 1.18
CA LEU A 54 -0.01 6.82 0.80
C LEU A 54 0.23 7.93 1.81
N ALA A 55 1.41 7.95 2.41
CA ALA A 55 1.83 8.97 3.37
C ALA A 55 3.20 9.56 2.99
N PRO A 56 3.52 10.79 3.41
CA PRO A 56 4.82 11.39 3.14
C PRO A 56 5.84 10.92 4.18
N ALA A 57 6.96 10.34 3.75
CA ALA A 57 8.13 10.11 4.61
C ALA A 57 9.44 9.98 3.80
N SER A 58 10.58 9.94 4.48
CA SER A 58 11.88 9.65 3.86
C SER A 58 12.78 8.96 4.89
N PRO A 59 13.30 7.75 4.61
CA PRO A 59 13.29 7.05 3.31
C PRO A 59 11.91 6.45 2.95
N PRO A 60 11.64 6.19 1.65
CA PRO A 60 10.41 5.52 1.26
C PRO A 60 10.35 4.06 1.72
N LEU A 61 9.21 3.64 2.27
CA LEU A 61 8.95 2.30 2.79
C LEU A 61 7.52 1.86 2.45
N LEU A 62 7.38 0.66 1.89
CA LEU A 62 6.12 -0.04 1.71
C LEU A 62 5.98 -1.09 2.81
N SER A 63 5.09 -0.89 3.78
CA SER A 63 4.93 -1.81 4.91
C SER A 63 3.48 -2.15 5.18
N GLY A 64 3.17 -3.42 5.45
CA GLY A 64 1.83 -3.81 5.85
C GLY A 64 1.64 -5.31 6.05
N GLY A 65 0.45 -5.66 6.52
CA GLY A 65 0.06 -7.04 6.75
C GLY A 65 -0.68 -7.61 5.55
N VAL A 66 -0.34 -8.84 5.14
CA VAL A 66 -1.10 -9.61 4.14
C VAL A 66 -2.05 -10.55 4.84
N SER A 67 -3.35 -10.44 4.55
CA SER A 67 -4.30 -11.55 4.65
C SER A 67 -4.53 -12.15 3.24
N ASP A 68 -4.65 -13.48 3.22
CA ASP A 68 -5.17 -14.42 2.21
C ASP A 68 -4.80 -14.33 0.71
N ASP A 69 -4.36 -13.18 0.16
CA ASP A 69 -3.89 -13.04 -1.24
C ASP A 69 -2.43 -12.51 -1.31
N PRO A 70 -1.41 -13.38 -1.32
CA PRO A 70 -0.02 -12.95 -1.48
C PRO A 70 0.27 -12.29 -2.84
N GLU A 71 -0.56 -12.49 -3.87
CA GLU A 71 -0.38 -11.86 -5.18
C GLU A 71 -0.78 -10.38 -5.18
N ALA A 72 -1.60 -9.94 -4.22
CA ALA A 72 -2.00 -8.53 -4.12
C ALA A 72 -0.81 -7.60 -3.86
N VAL A 73 0.18 -8.07 -3.09
CA VAL A 73 1.45 -7.34 -2.90
C VAL A 73 2.19 -7.22 -4.22
N ASP A 74 2.30 -8.30 -5.01
CA ASP A 74 3.03 -8.29 -6.28
C ASP A 74 2.41 -7.31 -7.30
N ARG A 75 1.09 -7.11 -7.27
CA ARG A 75 0.41 -6.10 -8.09
C ARG A 75 0.84 -4.67 -7.71
N ILE A 76 0.94 -4.38 -6.42
CA ILE A 76 1.41 -3.08 -5.91
C ILE A 76 2.89 -2.87 -6.30
N LEU A 77 3.75 -3.84 -6.02
CA LEU A 77 5.18 -3.80 -6.35
C LEU A 77 5.40 -3.56 -7.85
N THR A 78 4.71 -4.33 -8.70
CA THR A 78 4.79 -4.19 -10.17
C THR A 78 4.43 -2.79 -10.65
N LEU A 79 3.39 -2.17 -10.06
CA LEU A 79 3.01 -0.81 -10.42
C LEU A 79 4.07 0.20 -10.01
N LEU A 80 4.59 0.11 -8.78
CA LEU A 80 5.64 1.00 -8.29
C LEU A 80 6.93 0.88 -9.12
N ASP A 81 7.33 -0.35 -9.46
CA ASP A 81 8.47 -0.66 -10.32
C ASP A 81 8.30 -0.09 -11.73
N SER A 82 7.10 -0.21 -12.31
CA SER A 82 6.80 0.33 -13.65
C SER A 82 6.95 1.85 -13.73
N ALA A 83 6.83 2.54 -12.60
CA ALA A 83 7.00 3.99 -12.47
C ALA A 83 8.39 4.40 -11.99
N ALA A 84 9.31 3.44 -11.80
CA ALA A 84 10.66 3.65 -11.25
C ALA A 84 10.64 4.42 -9.93
N ILE A 85 9.62 4.18 -9.09
CA ILE A 85 9.53 4.77 -7.75
C ILE A 85 10.49 3.99 -6.85
N PRO A 86 11.44 4.62 -6.17
CA PRO A 86 12.30 3.93 -5.21
C PRO A 86 11.52 3.67 -3.92
N TYR A 87 11.54 2.42 -3.43
CA TYR A 87 10.93 2.02 -2.16
C TYR A 87 11.63 0.75 -1.67
N ALA A 88 11.84 0.63 -0.36
CA ALA A 88 12.03 -0.69 0.26
C ALA A 88 10.65 -1.26 0.65
N TYR A 89 10.55 -2.57 0.87
CA TYR A 89 9.29 -3.16 1.33
C TYR A 89 9.46 -4.21 2.42
N GLU A 90 8.46 -4.28 3.29
CA GLU A 90 8.34 -5.24 4.40
C GLU A 90 6.90 -5.74 4.49
N VAL A 91 6.72 -7.06 4.51
CA VAL A 91 5.42 -7.72 4.54
C VAL A 91 5.35 -8.63 5.74
N TYR A 92 4.28 -8.48 6.51
CA TYR A 92 4.05 -9.20 7.76
C TYR A 92 2.82 -10.11 7.64
N ASP A 93 2.81 -11.23 8.36
CA ASP A 93 1.61 -12.05 8.53
C ASP A 93 0.71 -11.52 9.67
N GLU A 94 -0.42 -12.20 9.93
CA GLU A 94 -1.35 -11.82 11.00
C GLU A 94 -0.75 -11.87 12.41
N ALA A 95 0.36 -12.60 12.59
CA ALA A 95 1.10 -12.72 13.85
C ALA A 95 2.23 -11.67 13.95
N ASP A 96 2.27 -10.69 13.05
CA ASP A 96 3.29 -9.64 12.95
C ASP A 96 4.70 -10.21 12.68
N VAL A 97 4.77 -11.39 12.04
CA VAL A 97 6.04 -12.01 11.63
C VAL A 97 6.38 -11.54 10.22
N LEU A 98 7.60 -11.03 10.03
CA LEU A 98 8.11 -10.66 8.71
C LEU A 98 8.21 -11.91 7.82
N ILE A 99 7.43 -11.94 6.75
CA ILE A 99 7.39 -13.06 5.80
C ILE A 99 8.08 -12.75 4.46
N ARG A 100 8.22 -11.46 4.11
CA ARG A 100 8.88 -11.03 2.87
C ARG A 100 9.43 -9.62 3.01
N SER A 101 10.62 -9.36 2.47
CA SER A 101 11.17 -8.01 2.36
C SER A 101 12.08 -7.86 1.15
N GLY A 102 12.36 -6.62 0.76
CA GLY A 102 13.29 -6.32 -0.31
C GLY A 102 13.64 -4.84 -0.42
N PRO A 103 14.67 -4.54 -1.23
CA PRO A 103 15.08 -3.17 -1.55
C PRO A 103 14.15 -2.52 -2.58
#